data_AF-A0AAP0C832-F1
#
_entry.id   AF-A0AAP0C832-F1
#
_cell.length_a   1.000
_cell.length_b   1.000
_cell.length_c   1.000
_cell.angle_alpha   90.00
_cell.angle_beta   90.00
_cell.angle_gamma   90.00
#
_symmetry.space_group_name_H-M   'P 1'
#
loop_
_entity.id
_entity.type
_entity.pdbx_description
1 polymer ?
#
loop_
_entity_poly.entity_id
_entity_poly.type
_entity_poly.pdbx_seq_one_letter_code
_entity_poly.pdbx_strand_id
1 'polypeptide(L)'
;MASFNPSFNPNSIEKSWVDQISKTLQTQLAVTINTPPVSIFLVPKTLKEEKREAYVPQRVGLGLNHHFQPELYHKIEQKKLTAARRVLLSHQIQDFEQEIVEKVKKIVPLIRDSYDLYHDADDNMLAWLFAIDGMFLIDQLNTYSDHGFAIEANDLIMLENQIPLVVLKEIQKALLGQDAHLQEDYLESKFRFFCSSNSTFVLSEHKVDFNQVHHLLDYMYNSIVNNERLITTKVELTNPASDPSENDTKLEPLQVFIKFAGVIPVPEPFGQIIKFAMPKIQKIAEEKAIAEEIKVPSASELRKVANVEFRLAPENEGIRNINFVQGKARYCYLPLVTLNSDSETVLRNLVAYENLMAKNSFECGYGLELTEYVDFLCGIIDNANDVKLLREENIIQGDLGDEEIVKLFNGIGRTNMKMSVNSKVKKTVAQLNMVYESTPRVRVRRMIEKRFRASAMFIAFLLFVAGVVFLVRMNPWHMVLVRLVRAKLDRVLLFVGLKGPIGIA
;
A
#
# COMPACT_ATOMS: atom_id res chain seq x y z
N MET A 1 26.32 17.84 38.00
CA MET A 1 26.57 19.12 37.31
C MET A 1 26.17 18.94 35.85
N ALA A 2 24.91 19.26 35.53
CA ALA A 2 24.42 19.32 34.17
C ALA A 2 24.30 20.81 33.84
N SER A 3 25.10 21.29 32.89
CA SER A 3 25.02 22.65 32.38
C SER A 3 23.78 22.78 31.51
N PHE A 4 22.75 23.42 32.04
CA PHE A 4 21.68 24.00 31.25
C PHE A 4 22.26 25.10 30.34
N ASN A 5 22.09 24.96 29.02
CA ASN A 5 22.32 26.04 28.07
C ASN A 5 21.19 27.07 28.20
N PRO A 6 21.46 28.35 28.53
CA PRO A 6 20.43 29.36 28.67
C PRO A 6 20.38 30.23 27.40
N SER A 7 19.44 29.95 26.50
CA SER A 7 18.85 30.91 25.53
C SER A 7 17.97 30.20 24.49
N PHE A 8 16.90 29.55 24.94
CA PHE A 8 15.79 29.20 24.04
C PHE A 8 14.63 30.12 24.40
N ASN A 9 14.38 31.14 23.57
CA ASN A 9 13.25 32.06 23.74
C ASN A 9 12.10 31.59 22.84
N PRO A 10 11.00 31.05 23.38
CA PRO A 10 9.87 30.55 22.58
C PRO A 10 9.27 31.63 21.67
N ASN A 11 9.28 32.88 22.13
CA ASN A 11 8.70 34.01 21.41
C ASN A 11 9.43 34.37 20.11
N SER A 12 10.70 33.99 19.94
CA SER A 12 11.42 34.22 18.68
C SER A 12 11.05 33.21 17.61
N ILE A 13 10.73 31.97 18.01
CA ILE A 13 10.27 30.91 17.10
C ILE A 13 8.87 31.24 16.61
N GLU A 14 7.98 31.67 17.50
CA GLU A 14 6.60 32.05 17.15
C GLU A 14 6.58 33.25 16.19
N LYS A 15 7.41 34.27 16.43
CA LYS A 15 7.50 35.43 15.54
C LYS A 15 8.12 35.08 14.18
N SER A 16 9.17 34.25 14.17
CA SER A 16 9.78 33.72 12.94
C SER A 16 8.79 32.91 12.11
N TRP A 17 7.97 32.08 12.78
CA TRP A 17 6.91 31.31 12.12
C TRP A 17 5.83 32.22 11.52
N VAL A 18 5.37 33.25 12.24
CA VAL A 18 4.38 34.21 11.73
C VAL A 18 4.92 34.93 10.49
N ASP A 19 6.16 35.41 10.54
CA ASP A 19 6.78 36.12 9.41
C ASP A 19 6.96 35.20 8.20
N GLN A 20 7.37 33.95 8.42
CA GLN A 20 7.57 32.95 7.37
C GLN A 20 6.24 32.49 6.74
N ILE A 21 5.22 32.17 7.55
CA ILE A 21 3.90 31.79 7.04
C ILE A 21 3.22 32.96 6.34
N SER A 22 3.35 34.19 6.85
CA SER A 22 2.83 35.39 6.20
C SER A 22 3.49 35.59 4.82
N LYS A 23 4.82 35.45 4.73
CA LYS A 23 5.56 35.52 3.46
C LYS A 23 5.14 34.40 2.49
N THR A 24 5.00 33.17 2.97
CA THR A 24 4.54 32.03 2.17
C THR A 24 3.13 32.28 1.63
N LEU A 25 2.19 32.70 2.49
CA LEU A 25 0.81 32.99 2.12
C LEU A 25 0.73 34.15 1.11
N GLN A 26 1.48 35.23 1.33
CA GLN A 26 1.53 36.35 0.38
C GLN A 26 2.14 35.93 -0.96
N THR A 27 3.15 35.05 -0.96
CA THR A 27 3.74 34.51 -2.19
C THR A 27 2.76 33.60 -2.92
N GLN A 28 2.09 32.69 -2.21
CA GLN A 28 1.04 31.82 -2.78
C GLN A 28 -0.13 32.63 -3.34
N LEU A 29 -0.51 33.74 -2.69
CA LEU A 29 -1.56 34.65 -3.18
C LEU A 29 -1.11 35.52 -4.37
N ALA A 30 0.19 35.82 -4.48
CA ALA A 30 0.75 36.62 -5.57
C ALA A 30 1.06 35.80 -6.83
N VAL A 31 1.33 34.49 -6.68
CA VAL A 31 1.57 33.57 -7.78
C VAL A 31 0.23 33.23 -8.43
N THR A 32 0.04 33.66 -9.68
CA THR A 32 -1.15 33.37 -10.51
C THR A 32 -1.14 31.95 -11.08
N ILE A 33 -0.11 31.16 -10.76
CA ILE A 33 0.07 29.77 -11.15
C ILE A 33 -0.60 28.93 -10.07
N ASN A 34 -1.45 27.98 -10.46
CA ASN A 34 -2.01 26.98 -9.53
C ASN A 34 -0.84 26.39 -8.71
N THR A 35 -0.87 26.57 -7.38
CA THR A 35 0.12 25.92 -6.50
C THR A 35 0.11 24.42 -6.78
N PRO A 36 1.28 23.80 -7.03
CA PRO A 36 1.32 22.38 -7.32
C PRO A 36 0.78 21.61 -6.10
N PRO A 37 -0.02 20.56 -6.31
CA PRO A 37 -0.49 19.71 -5.23
C PRO A 37 0.70 19.04 -4.53
N VAL A 38 0.51 18.70 -3.25
CA VAL A 38 1.42 17.80 -2.55
C VAL A 38 1.44 16.46 -3.30
N SER A 39 2.61 16.08 -3.80
CA SER A 39 2.84 14.90 -4.65
C SER A 39 4.03 14.06 -4.21
N ILE A 40 4.94 14.62 -3.40
CA ILE A 40 6.08 13.91 -2.84
C ILE A 40 5.79 13.63 -1.37
N PHE A 41 5.58 12.35 -1.05
CA PHE A 41 5.14 11.92 0.28
C PHE A 41 6.21 11.15 1.03
N LEU A 42 6.17 11.25 2.35
CA LEU A 42 6.78 10.25 3.22
C LEU A 42 5.91 9.00 3.27
N VAL A 43 6.52 7.86 2.96
CA VAL A 43 5.88 6.56 3.03
C VAL A 43 5.56 6.24 4.51
N PRO A 44 4.33 5.79 4.83
CA PRO A 44 3.94 5.38 6.16
C PRO A 44 4.92 4.38 6.80
N LYS A 45 5.17 4.54 8.11
CA LYS A 45 6.09 3.66 8.86
C LYS A 45 5.75 2.19 8.74
N THR A 46 4.47 1.84 8.70
CA THR A 46 3.99 0.46 8.54
C THR A 46 4.49 -0.19 7.25
N LEU A 47 4.48 0.54 6.13
CA LEU A 47 5.00 0.04 4.85
C LEU A 47 6.53 -0.07 4.89
N LYS A 48 7.21 0.88 5.53
CA LYS A 48 8.67 0.84 5.72
C LYS A 48 9.13 -0.29 6.66
N GLU A 49 8.32 -0.67 7.64
CA GLU A 49 8.60 -1.82 8.53
C GLU A 49 8.47 -3.16 7.80
N GLU A 50 7.60 -3.25 6.80
CA GLU A 50 7.44 -4.43 5.95
C GLU A 50 8.62 -4.60 4.98
N LYS A 51 9.05 -3.52 4.32
CA LYS A 51 10.09 -3.57 3.29
C LYS A 51 10.85 -2.24 3.16
N ARG A 52 11.74 -1.96 4.11
CA ARG A 52 12.44 -0.66 4.19
C ARG A 52 13.26 -0.34 2.93
N GLU A 53 13.95 -1.35 2.41
CA GLU A 53 14.83 -1.25 1.25
C GLU A 53 14.11 -0.84 -0.05
N ALA A 54 12.79 -0.98 -0.11
CA ALA A 54 11.98 -0.59 -1.26
C ALA A 54 11.59 0.90 -1.23
N TYR A 55 11.66 1.58 -0.09
CA TYR A 55 11.15 2.96 0.03
C TYR A 55 12.23 3.98 0.42
N VAL A 56 13.31 3.52 1.06
CA VAL A 56 14.38 4.40 1.55
C VAL A 56 15.60 4.26 0.63
N PRO A 57 16.10 5.36 0.03
CA PRO A 57 17.26 5.32 -0.85
C PRO A 57 18.49 4.82 -0.10
N GLN A 58 19.32 4.04 -0.78
CA GLN A 58 20.48 3.38 -0.16
C GLN A 58 21.81 4.03 -0.51
N ARG A 59 21.85 4.80 -1.60
CA ARG A 59 23.08 5.32 -2.19
C ARG A 59 22.97 6.78 -2.60
N VAL A 60 21.82 7.21 -3.14
CA VAL A 60 21.58 8.59 -3.58
C VAL A 60 20.35 9.15 -2.87
N GLY A 61 20.57 10.05 -1.91
CA GLY A 61 19.49 10.92 -1.42
C GLY A 61 19.34 12.13 -2.34
N LEU A 62 18.12 12.43 -2.78
CA LEU A 62 17.74 13.58 -3.59
C LEU A 62 16.66 14.39 -2.88
N GLY A 63 16.72 15.70 -3.10
CA GLY A 63 15.71 16.62 -2.61
C GLY A 63 15.67 16.65 -1.08
N LEU A 64 14.54 17.11 -0.55
CA LEU A 64 14.47 17.55 0.84
C LEU A 64 14.50 16.40 1.87
N ASN A 65 13.86 15.27 1.58
CA ASN A 65 13.62 14.22 2.56
C ASN A 65 14.87 13.40 2.94
N HIS A 66 15.78 13.16 1.98
CA HIS A 66 16.91 12.23 2.16
C HIS A 66 18.29 12.83 2.00
N HIS A 67 18.44 14.02 1.42
CA HIS A 67 19.76 14.56 1.07
C HIS A 67 20.72 14.62 2.26
N PHE A 68 20.25 15.10 3.42
CA PHE A 68 21.10 15.27 4.61
C PHE A 68 21.23 14.02 5.48
N GLN A 69 20.78 12.85 5.02
CA GLN A 69 21.01 11.60 5.77
C GLN A 69 22.52 11.27 5.76
N PRO A 70 23.18 11.19 6.93
CA PRO A 70 24.64 11.09 7.00
C PRO A 70 25.22 9.92 6.18
N GLU A 71 24.52 8.78 6.16
CA GLU A 71 24.95 7.57 5.47
C GLU A 71 25.00 7.73 3.95
N LEU A 72 24.14 8.60 3.40
CA LEU A 72 24.03 8.89 1.97
C LEU A 72 24.91 10.07 1.59
N TYR A 73 24.80 11.17 2.34
CA TYR A 73 25.45 12.44 2.07
C TYR A 73 26.96 12.30 1.86
N HIS A 74 27.67 11.66 2.81
CA HIS A 74 29.11 11.55 2.77
C HIS A 74 29.65 10.74 1.58
N LYS A 75 28.83 9.85 1.00
CA LYS A 75 29.26 8.97 -0.11
C LYS A 75 29.00 9.57 -1.48
N ILE A 76 27.97 10.41 -1.61
CA ILE A 76 27.45 10.83 -2.92
C ILE A 76 27.75 12.29 -3.26
N GLU A 77 27.96 13.16 -2.27
CA GLU A 77 27.98 14.61 -2.52
C GLU A 77 29.06 15.05 -3.51
N GLN A 78 30.26 14.47 -3.43
CA GLN A 78 31.33 14.74 -4.39
C GLN A 78 30.98 14.30 -5.83
N LYS A 79 30.21 13.23 -5.98
CA LYS A 79 29.73 12.79 -7.31
C LYS A 79 28.68 13.75 -7.85
N LYS A 80 27.79 14.27 -7.01
CA LYS A 80 26.82 15.31 -7.39
C LYS A 80 27.49 16.59 -7.84
N LEU A 81 28.49 17.07 -7.09
CA LEU A 81 29.29 18.23 -7.50
C LEU A 81 30.05 17.99 -8.81
N THR A 82 30.54 16.77 -9.05
CA THR A 82 31.20 16.41 -10.30
C THR A 82 30.22 16.41 -11.48
N ALA A 83 29.01 15.88 -11.29
CA ALA A 83 27.94 15.90 -12.29
C ALA A 83 27.48 17.33 -12.60
N ALA A 84 27.21 18.13 -11.56
CA ALA A 84 26.92 19.55 -11.66
C ALA A 84 27.99 20.29 -12.48
N ARG A 85 29.27 20.08 -12.13
CA ARG A 85 30.38 20.68 -12.88
C ARG A 85 30.39 20.28 -14.35
N ARG A 86 30.09 19.02 -14.68
CA ARG A 86 30.02 18.55 -16.08
C ARG A 86 28.93 19.29 -16.85
N VAL A 87 27.74 19.43 -16.26
CA VAL A 87 26.60 20.14 -16.85
C VAL A 87 26.91 21.64 -17.03
N LEU A 88 27.52 22.29 -16.04
CA LEU A 88 27.87 23.70 -16.14
C LEU A 88 28.90 23.96 -17.24
N LEU A 89 29.94 23.12 -17.32
CA LEU A 89 30.99 23.24 -18.34
C LEU A 89 30.45 23.01 -19.75
N SER A 90 29.50 22.09 -19.95
CA SER A 90 28.91 21.86 -21.28
C SER A 90 28.03 23.02 -21.77
N HIS A 91 27.54 23.86 -20.85
CA HIS A 91 26.71 25.03 -21.15
C HIS A 91 27.43 26.37 -20.98
N GLN A 92 28.74 26.35 -20.71
CA GLN A 92 29.58 27.56 -20.53
C GLN A 92 29.13 28.49 -19.39
N ILE A 93 28.44 27.96 -18.38
CA ILE A 93 28.05 28.72 -17.20
C ILE A 93 29.27 28.91 -16.30
N GLN A 94 29.56 30.17 -15.96
CA GLN A 94 30.69 30.53 -15.09
C GLN A 94 30.22 30.86 -13.68
N ASP A 95 29.08 31.54 -13.54
CA ASP A 95 28.53 31.93 -12.24
C ASP A 95 27.31 31.08 -11.90
N PHE A 96 27.58 29.93 -11.26
CA PHE A 96 26.53 29.00 -10.87
C PHE A 96 25.47 29.64 -9.95
N GLU A 97 25.91 30.51 -9.04
CA GLU A 97 25.01 31.11 -8.06
C GLU A 97 24.04 32.09 -8.74
N GLN A 98 24.55 33.02 -9.55
CA GLN A 98 23.72 34.00 -10.24
C GLN A 98 22.89 33.39 -11.36
N GLU A 99 23.45 32.43 -12.10
CA GLU A 99 22.78 31.91 -13.30
C GLU A 99 21.78 30.80 -12.99
N ILE A 100 21.98 30.01 -11.93
CA ILE A 100 21.11 28.87 -11.56
C ILE A 100 20.47 29.07 -10.19
N VAL A 101 21.27 29.22 -9.12
CA VAL A 101 20.76 29.18 -7.73
C VAL A 101 19.75 30.28 -7.48
N GLU A 102 20.02 31.52 -7.91
CA GLU A 102 19.10 32.65 -7.75
C GLU A 102 17.80 32.51 -8.57
N LYS A 103 17.79 31.71 -9.63
CA LYS A 103 16.55 31.38 -10.36
C LYS A 103 15.73 30.33 -9.61
N VAL A 104 16.37 29.25 -9.14
CA VAL A 104 15.73 28.22 -8.32
C VAL A 104 15.18 28.82 -7.02
N LYS A 105 15.91 29.73 -6.38
CA LYS A 105 15.50 30.41 -5.15
C LYS A 105 14.14 31.12 -5.26
N LYS A 106 13.82 31.68 -6.44
CA LYS A 106 12.53 32.34 -6.69
C LYS A 106 11.34 31.39 -6.65
N ILE A 107 11.56 30.11 -6.94
CA ILE A 107 10.53 29.08 -6.97
C ILE A 107 10.53 28.18 -5.72
N VAL A 108 11.49 28.34 -4.79
CA VAL A 108 11.55 27.57 -3.52
C VAL A 108 10.23 27.57 -2.75
N PRO A 109 9.49 28.69 -2.61
CA PRO A 109 8.19 28.67 -1.96
C PRO A 109 7.20 27.69 -2.61
N LEU A 110 7.19 27.59 -3.94
CA LEU A 110 6.34 26.66 -4.69
C LEU A 110 6.84 25.21 -4.57
N ILE A 111 8.16 25.01 -4.54
CA ILE A 111 8.78 23.68 -4.39
C ILE A 111 8.36 23.05 -3.05
N ARG A 112 8.30 23.85 -1.97
CA ARG A 112 7.89 23.37 -0.64
C ARG A 112 6.49 22.75 -0.65
N ASP A 113 5.56 23.34 -1.40
CA ASP A 113 4.18 22.88 -1.46
C ASP A 113 4.04 21.51 -2.17
N SER A 114 5.08 21.04 -2.86
CA SER A 114 5.10 19.71 -3.46
C SER A 114 5.35 18.58 -2.46
N TYR A 115 5.86 18.89 -1.25
CA TYR A 115 6.20 17.91 -0.21
C TYR A 115 5.14 17.86 0.89
N ASP A 116 4.85 16.67 1.42
CA ASP A 116 3.87 16.46 2.50
C ASP A 116 4.35 16.90 3.89
N LEU A 117 5.65 17.16 4.04
CA LEU A 117 6.28 17.57 5.28
C LEU A 117 6.81 19.01 5.18
N TYR A 118 6.34 19.86 6.09
CA TYR A 118 6.89 21.19 6.26
C TYR A 118 8.30 21.14 6.87
N HIS A 119 9.27 21.73 6.19
CA HIS A 119 10.64 21.87 6.69
C HIS A 119 10.97 23.36 6.91
N ASP A 120 11.41 23.70 8.12
CA ASP A 120 11.86 25.04 8.50
C ASP A 120 13.30 25.35 8.01
N ALA A 121 13.63 24.89 6.81
CA ALA A 121 14.93 25.13 6.20
C ALA A 121 14.93 26.48 5.48
N ASP A 122 16.06 27.19 5.53
CA ASP A 122 16.23 28.50 4.89
C ASP A 122 16.09 28.43 3.35
N ASP A 123 15.48 29.44 2.74
CA ASP A 123 15.22 29.51 1.28
C ASP A 123 16.52 29.39 0.47
N ASN A 124 17.62 29.97 0.97
CA ASN A 124 18.92 29.93 0.28
C ASN A 124 19.53 28.53 0.33
N MET A 125 19.48 27.87 1.50
CA MET A 125 19.93 26.49 1.64
C MET A 125 19.16 25.55 0.71
N LEU A 126 17.82 25.70 0.66
CA LEU A 126 16.98 24.90 -0.24
C LEU A 126 17.28 25.17 -1.72
N ALA A 127 17.57 26.42 -2.10
CA ALA A 127 17.94 26.74 -3.47
C ALA A 127 19.21 26.01 -3.91
N TRP A 128 20.25 26.00 -3.06
CA TRP A 128 21.49 25.25 -3.31
C TRP A 128 21.25 23.75 -3.40
N LEU A 129 20.48 23.21 -2.46
CA LEU A 129 20.08 21.80 -2.43
C LEU A 129 19.42 21.39 -3.77
N PHE A 130 18.37 22.09 -4.18
CA PHE A 130 17.61 21.75 -5.38
C PHE A 130 18.40 22.00 -6.66
N ALA A 131 19.26 23.02 -6.70
CA ALA A 131 20.11 23.28 -7.86
C ALA A 131 21.14 22.16 -8.08
N ILE A 132 21.83 21.72 -7.02
CA ILE A 132 22.83 20.64 -7.10
C ILE A 132 22.14 19.30 -7.43
N ASP A 133 21.10 18.93 -6.68
CA ASP A 133 20.41 17.65 -6.86
C ASP A 133 19.68 17.59 -8.21
N GLY A 134 19.10 18.70 -8.66
CA GLY A 134 18.42 18.79 -9.95
C GLY A 134 19.39 18.67 -11.13
N MET A 135 20.55 19.34 -11.08
CA MET A 135 21.60 19.16 -12.10
C MET A 135 22.17 17.74 -12.10
N PHE A 136 22.38 17.15 -10.91
CA PHE A 136 22.79 15.76 -10.82
C PHE A 136 21.77 14.83 -11.47
N LEU A 137 20.47 15.01 -11.20
CA LEU A 137 19.42 14.21 -11.83
C LEU A 137 19.41 14.38 -13.37
N ILE A 138 19.56 15.60 -13.88
CA ILE A 138 19.68 15.85 -15.32
C ILE A 138 20.90 15.12 -15.92
N ASP A 139 22.08 15.20 -15.28
CA ASP A 139 23.28 14.48 -15.72
C ASP A 139 23.08 12.96 -15.71
N GLN A 140 22.42 12.42 -14.70
CA GLN A 140 22.11 10.98 -14.62
C GLN A 140 21.15 10.55 -15.72
N LEU A 141 20.07 11.30 -15.96
CA LEU A 141 19.10 10.99 -17.03
C LEU A 141 19.75 11.07 -18.42
N ASN A 142 20.65 12.03 -18.64
CA ASN A 142 21.44 12.13 -19.87
C ASN A 142 22.37 10.92 -20.04
N THR A 143 23.16 10.62 -19.01
CA THR A 143 24.10 9.49 -19.02
C THR A 143 23.37 8.16 -19.24
N TYR A 144 22.21 7.98 -18.61
CA TYR A 144 21.38 6.79 -18.75
C TYR A 144 20.88 6.62 -20.18
N SER A 145 20.44 7.71 -20.81
CA SER A 145 19.97 7.69 -22.21
C SER A 145 21.09 7.35 -23.20
N ASP A 146 22.31 7.79 -22.91
CA ASP A 146 23.44 7.65 -23.84
C ASP A 146 24.14 6.28 -23.71
N HIS A 147 24.18 5.70 -22.50
CA HIS A 147 24.98 4.51 -22.19
C HIS A 147 24.18 3.33 -21.62
N GLY A 148 22.89 3.50 -21.29
CA GLY A 148 22.03 2.44 -20.75
C GLY A 148 22.31 2.02 -19.30
N PHE A 149 23.29 2.63 -18.62
CA PHE A 149 23.64 2.33 -17.23
C PHE A 149 23.77 3.63 -16.42
N ALA A 150 22.89 3.84 -15.43
CA ALA A 150 23.13 4.76 -14.32
C ALA A 150 23.45 3.93 -13.09
N ILE A 151 24.31 4.48 -12.24
CA ILE A 151 24.87 3.76 -11.11
C ILE A 151 23.81 3.48 -10.02
N GLU A 152 22.60 4.05 -10.11
CA GLU A 152 21.61 4.12 -9.02
C GLU A 152 20.13 4.28 -9.46
N ALA A 153 19.70 3.72 -10.60
CA ALA A 153 18.34 3.91 -11.14
C ALA A 153 17.20 3.64 -10.12
N ASN A 154 17.37 2.65 -9.24
CA ASN A 154 16.38 2.29 -8.21
C ASN A 154 16.14 3.40 -7.18
N ASP A 155 17.17 4.13 -6.78
CA ASP A 155 16.99 5.19 -5.79
C ASP A 155 16.23 6.37 -6.42
N LEU A 156 16.39 6.60 -7.74
CA LEU A 156 15.75 7.71 -8.46
C LEU A 156 14.23 7.56 -8.58
N ILE A 157 13.69 6.34 -8.52
CA ILE A 157 12.25 6.07 -8.66
C ILE A 157 11.50 6.03 -7.32
N MET A 158 12.21 6.08 -6.18
CA MET A 158 11.59 5.99 -4.86
C MET A 158 10.76 7.24 -4.54
N LEU A 159 9.56 7.04 -4.00
CA LEU A 159 8.60 8.12 -3.72
C LEU A 159 9.15 9.19 -2.78
N GLU A 160 9.86 8.78 -1.72
CA GLU A 160 10.43 9.74 -0.76
C GLU A 160 11.61 10.53 -1.38
N ASN A 161 12.18 10.07 -2.49
CA ASN A 161 13.44 10.52 -3.09
C ASN A 161 13.27 11.28 -4.41
N GLN A 162 12.22 12.09 -4.52
CA GLN A 162 11.86 12.81 -5.74
C GLN A 162 12.29 14.29 -5.70
N ILE A 163 12.52 14.85 -6.90
CA ILE A 163 12.69 16.29 -7.13
C ILE A 163 11.50 16.77 -7.98
N PRO A 164 10.79 17.84 -7.57
CA PRO A 164 9.71 18.40 -8.38
C PRO A 164 10.19 18.81 -9.77
N LEU A 165 9.41 18.48 -10.80
CA LEU A 165 9.72 18.75 -12.21
C LEU A 165 9.92 20.26 -12.47
N VAL A 166 9.22 21.12 -11.74
CA VAL A 166 9.38 22.58 -11.82
C VAL A 166 10.84 23.02 -11.56
N VAL A 167 11.58 22.31 -10.70
CA VAL A 167 13.01 22.55 -10.45
C VAL A 167 13.81 22.28 -11.72
N LEU A 168 13.57 21.12 -12.35
CA LEU A 168 14.32 20.70 -13.53
C LEU A 168 14.02 21.61 -14.72
N LYS A 169 12.75 22.02 -14.90
CA LYS A 169 12.36 23.00 -15.92
C LYS A 169 13.06 24.34 -15.72
N GLU A 170 13.12 24.86 -14.49
CA GLU A 170 13.81 26.13 -14.21
C GLU A 170 15.32 26.03 -14.42
N ILE A 171 15.95 24.92 -14.00
CA ILE A 171 17.39 24.67 -14.26
C ILE A 171 17.65 24.59 -15.77
N GLN A 172 16.83 23.85 -16.52
CA GLN A 172 17.03 23.69 -17.95
C GLN A 172 16.82 25.00 -18.72
N LYS A 173 15.80 25.77 -18.36
CA LYS A 173 15.59 27.13 -18.87
C LYS A 173 16.80 28.03 -18.57
N ALA A 174 17.38 27.88 -17.40
CA ALA A 174 18.58 28.60 -17.03
C ALA A 174 19.82 28.20 -17.84
N LEU A 175 19.94 26.92 -18.21
CA LEU A 175 21.03 26.37 -19.02
C LEU A 175 20.93 26.69 -20.52
N LEU A 176 19.71 26.69 -21.09
CA LEU A 176 19.48 26.73 -22.53
C LEU A 176 18.85 28.04 -23.05
N GLY A 177 18.42 28.96 -22.18
CA GLY A 177 17.80 30.23 -22.59
C GLY A 177 16.27 30.17 -22.75
N GLN A 178 15.69 30.97 -23.65
CA GLN A 178 14.23 31.21 -23.70
C GLN A 178 13.40 30.26 -24.60
N ASP A 179 14.00 29.31 -25.32
CA ASP A 179 13.24 28.40 -26.20
C ASP A 179 12.54 27.27 -25.42
N ALA A 180 11.41 27.61 -24.79
CA ALA A 180 10.68 26.73 -23.88
C ALA A 180 10.19 25.41 -24.52
N HIS A 181 9.75 25.41 -25.78
CA HIS A 181 9.19 24.20 -26.42
C HIS A 181 10.27 23.12 -26.67
N LEU A 182 11.48 23.52 -27.07
CA LEU A 182 12.60 22.59 -27.27
C LEU A 182 13.10 22.00 -25.94
N GLN A 183 12.93 22.74 -24.83
CA GLN A 183 13.34 22.31 -23.50
C GLN A 183 12.42 21.20 -22.96
N GLU A 184 11.10 21.39 -23.08
CA GLU A 184 10.11 20.40 -22.63
C GLU A 184 10.25 19.08 -23.38
N ASP A 185 10.34 19.12 -24.72
CA ASP A 185 10.53 17.92 -25.54
C ASP A 185 11.83 17.16 -25.15
N TYR A 186 12.90 17.90 -24.80
CA TYR A 186 14.16 17.30 -24.37
C TYR A 186 14.02 16.57 -23.02
N LEU A 187 13.51 17.23 -21.96
CA LEU A 187 13.37 16.60 -20.64
C LEU A 187 12.38 15.44 -20.69
N GLU A 188 11.25 15.60 -21.37
CA GLU A 188 10.26 14.54 -21.54
C GLU A 188 10.90 13.31 -22.20
N SER A 189 11.72 13.49 -23.25
CA SER A 189 12.39 12.36 -23.91
C SER A 189 13.32 11.58 -22.95
N LYS A 190 14.02 12.28 -22.05
CA LYS A 190 14.91 11.67 -21.06
C LYS A 190 14.11 10.94 -19.97
N PHE A 191 13.00 11.53 -19.53
CA PHE A 191 12.05 10.88 -18.62
C PHE A 191 11.46 9.62 -19.25
N ARG A 192 10.96 9.72 -20.50
CA ARG A 192 10.38 8.59 -21.23
C ARG A 192 11.37 7.46 -21.39
N PHE A 193 12.62 7.74 -21.77
CA PHE A 193 13.65 6.71 -21.92
C PHE A 193 13.96 6.01 -20.59
N PHE A 194 14.16 6.78 -19.52
CA PHE A 194 14.39 6.23 -18.18
C PHE A 194 13.21 5.36 -17.73
N CYS A 195 11.99 5.86 -17.83
CA CYS A 195 10.80 5.13 -17.41
C CYS A 195 10.56 3.88 -18.26
N SER A 196 10.77 3.93 -19.57
CA SER A 196 10.58 2.76 -20.45
C SER A 196 11.57 1.64 -20.15
N SER A 197 12.75 1.99 -19.63
CA SER A 197 13.81 1.01 -19.31
C SER A 197 13.65 0.39 -17.92
N ASN A 198 13.02 1.11 -16.97
CA ASN A 198 12.91 0.68 -15.57
C ASN A 198 11.48 0.30 -15.15
N SER A 199 10.46 0.62 -15.96
CA SER A 199 9.07 0.27 -15.66
C SER A 199 8.84 -1.24 -15.82
N THR A 200 8.06 -1.80 -14.89
CA THR A 200 7.58 -3.18 -14.96
C THR A 200 6.48 -3.37 -16.01
N PHE A 201 5.74 -2.32 -16.34
CA PHE A 201 4.68 -2.34 -17.34
C PHE A 201 5.08 -1.54 -18.59
N VAL A 202 4.59 -1.97 -19.75
CA VAL A 202 4.80 -1.23 -20.99
C VAL A 202 4.11 0.12 -20.90
N LEU A 203 4.83 1.19 -21.25
CA LEU A 203 4.28 2.54 -21.24
C LEU A 203 3.30 2.74 -22.40
N SER A 204 2.32 3.63 -22.23
CA SER A 204 1.42 4.04 -23.30
C SER A 204 2.19 4.76 -24.40
N GLU A 205 1.81 4.54 -25.66
CA GLU A 205 2.34 5.38 -26.74
C GLU A 205 1.78 6.81 -26.69
N HIS A 206 0.60 6.99 -26.06
CA HIS A 206 -0.03 8.29 -25.85
C HIS A 206 0.89 9.25 -25.10
N LYS A 207 1.04 10.48 -25.61
CA LYS A 207 1.84 11.52 -24.95
C LYS A 207 1.18 11.95 -23.66
N VAL A 208 1.92 11.88 -22.56
CA VAL A 208 1.54 12.50 -21.29
C VAL A 208 1.68 14.01 -21.44
N ASP A 209 0.73 14.78 -20.92
CA ASP A 209 0.88 16.23 -20.82
C ASP A 209 1.98 16.56 -19.79
N PHE A 210 3.20 16.78 -20.26
CA PHE A 210 4.38 17.01 -19.43
C PHE A 210 4.26 18.28 -18.55
N ASN A 211 3.25 19.13 -18.79
CA ASN A 211 2.94 20.26 -17.93
C ASN A 211 2.13 19.89 -16.69
N GLN A 212 1.49 18.72 -16.68
CA GLN A 212 0.73 18.20 -15.53
C GLN A 212 1.53 17.22 -14.67
N VAL A 213 2.78 16.93 -15.07
CA VAL A 213 3.65 15.98 -14.38
C VAL A 213 4.36 16.67 -13.22
N HIS A 214 4.33 16.05 -12.05
CA HIS A 214 4.90 16.61 -10.83
C HIS A 214 6.36 16.22 -10.62
N HIS A 215 6.74 14.98 -10.92
CA HIS A 215 8.11 14.45 -10.74
C HIS A 215 8.30 13.15 -11.56
N LEU A 216 9.47 12.51 -11.45
CA LEU A 216 9.84 11.34 -12.27
C LEU A 216 8.93 10.11 -12.04
N LEU A 217 8.66 9.77 -10.78
CA LEU A 217 7.74 8.68 -10.44
C LEU A 217 6.31 8.95 -10.94
N ASP A 218 5.83 10.19 -10.84
CA ASP A 218 4.51 10.59 -11.36
C ASP A 218 4.44 10.47 -12.90
N TYR A 219 5.51 10.84 -13.61
CA TYR A 219 5.61 10.62 -15.05
C TYR A 219 5.47 9.12 -15.40
N MET A 220 6.18 8.25 -14.66
CA MET A 220 6.09 6.81 -14.85
C MET A 220 4.67 6.31 -14.61
N TYR A 221 4.05 6.71 -13.49
CA TYR A 221 2.68 6.37 -13.15
C TYR A 221 1.70 6.76 -14.27
N ASN A 222 1.72 8.01 -14.70
CA ASN A 222 0.83 8.53 -15.75
C ASN A 222 1.04 7.82 -17.10
N SER A 223 2.28 7.44 -17.40
CA SER A 223 2.63 6.69 -18.62
C SER A 223 2.11 5.25 -18.59
N ILE A 224 1.99 4.63 -17.41
CA ILE A 224 1.50 3.24 -17.23
C ILE A 224 -0.03 3.17 -17.30
N VAL A 225 -0.73 4.13 -16.69
CA VAL A 225 -2.19 4.09 -16.50
C VAL A 225 -2.97 4.52 -17.75
N ASN A 226 -2.31 4.75 -18.90
CA ASN A 226 -2.91 5.11 -20.21
C ASN A 226 -3.83 6.35 -20.13
N ASN A 227 -3.26 7.53 -19.87
CA ASN A 227 -4.04 8.70 -19.43
C ASN A 227 -4.66 9.55 -20.58
N GLU A 228 -5.99 9.64 -20.66
CA GLU A 228 -6.72 10.78 -21.28
C GLU A 228 -7.44 11.53 -20.15
N ARG A 229 -6.67 12.37 -19.42
CA ARG A 229 -7.07 13.31 -18.36
C ARG A 229 -8.21 12.87 -17.43
N LEU A 230 -7.84 12.31 -16.27
CA LEU A 230 -8.58 12.40 -15.00
C LEU A 230 -10.10 12.22 -15.17
N ILE A 231 -10.55 10.99 -15.42
CA ILE A 231 -11.97 10.67 -15.25
C ILE A 231 -12.29 10.86 -13.77
N THR A 232 -13.00 11.94 -13.46
CA THR A 232 -13.52 12.30 -12.14
C THR A 232 -14.48 11.21 -11.68
N THR A 233 -13.93 10.15 -11.13
CA THR A 233 -14.71 9.18 -10.36
C THR A 233 -14.58 9.62 -8.92
N LYS A 234 -15.62 10.26 -8.38
CA LYS A 234 -15.71 10.51 -6.94
C LYS A 234 -15.49 9.19 -6.22
N VAL A 235 -14.34 9.02 -5.57
CA VAL A 235 -14.16 7.99 -4.57
C VAL A 235 -14.95 8.49 -3.36
N GLU A 236 -16.17 7.97 -3.19
CA GLU A 236 -16.89 8.13 -1.95
C GLU A 236 -16.13 7.35 -0.88
N LEU A 237 -15.19 8.03 -0.22
CA LEU A 237 -14.67 7.62 1.08
C LEU A 237 -15.85 7.68 2.06
N THR A 238 -16.60 6.59 2.13
CA THR A 238 -17.56 6.38 3.21
C THR A 238 -16.76 6.34 4.50
N ASN A 239 -16.86 7.40 5.31
CA ASN A 239 -16.52 7.35 6.72
C ASN A 239 -17.25 6.14 7.33
N PRO A 240 -16.60 5.33 8.18
CA PRO A 240 -17.28 4.25 8.89
C PRO A 240 -18.13 4.86 10.01
N ALA A 241 -19.22 5.54 9.66
CA ALA A 241 -20.24 5.98 10.58
C ALA A 241 -21.57 6.20 9.84
N SER A 242 -22.55 5.37 10.22
CA SER A 242 -24.01 5.55 10.11
C SER A 242 -24.66 5.67 8.73
N ASP A 243 -25.18 4.54 8.22
CA ASP A 243 -26.61 4.46 7.85
C ASP A 243 -27.12 3.01 8.10
N PRO A 244 -28.31 2.80 8.71
CA PRO A 244 -28.78 1.49 9.14
C PRO A 244 -29.78 0.91 8.14
N SER A 245 -29.34 -0.02 7.29
CA SER A 245 -30.18 -1.14 6.84
C SER A 245 -29.47 -1.99 5.78
N GLU A 246 -28.90 -3.11 6.22
CA GLU A 246 -29.10 -4.38 5.52
C GLU A 246 -28.76 -5.53 6.47
N ASN A 247 -29.75 -6.39 6.68
CA ASN A 247 -29.70 -7.49 7.63
C ASN A 247 -28.77 -8.59 7.12
N ASP A 248 -27.52 -8.60 7.57
CA ASP A 248 -26.68 -9.79 7.54
C ASP A 248 -26.58 -10.41 8.92
N THR A 249 -27.46 -11.39 9.15
CA THR A 249 -27.47 -12.26 10.33
C THR A 249 -26.27 -13.21 10.25
N LYS A 250 -25.07 -12.73 10.56
CA LYS A 250 -23.88 -13.60 10.57
C LYS A 250 -22.70 -13.12 11.41
N LEU A 251 -22.95 -12.58 12.60
CA LEU A 251 -21.91 -12.53 13.64
C LEU A 251 -22.45 -12.70 15.08
N GLU A 252 -23.63 -13.30 15.24
CA GLU A 252 -24.29 -13.40 16.55
C GLU A 252 -23.73 -14.49 17.50
N PRO A 253 -23.12 -15.63 17.09
CA PRO A 253 -22.73 -16.64 18.08
C PRO A 253 -21.54 -16.22 18.96
N LEU A 254 -20.53 -15.56 18.39
CA LEU A 254 -19.30 -15.16 19.09
C LEU A 254 -19.50 -13.94 19.97
N GLN A 255 -20.28 -12.94 19.53
CA GLN A 255 -20.59 -11.77 20.35
C GLN A 255 -21.53 -12.12 21.52
N VAL A 256 -22.49 -13.03 21.30
CA VAL A 256 -23.29 -13.61 22.40
C VAL A 256 -22.37 -14.37 23.37
N PHE A 257 -21.38 -15.12 22.87
CA PHE A 257 -20.40 -15.81 23.71
C PHE A 257 -19.54 -14.85 24.56
N ILE A 258 -19.10 -13.73 23.98
CA ILE A 258 -18.31 -12.69 24.66
C ILE A 258 -19.16 -11.98 25.72
N LYS A 259 -20.43 -11.67 25.42
CA LYS A 259 -21.37 -11.09 26.39
C LYS A 259 -21.69 -12.06 27.53
N PHE A 260 -21.87 -13.36 27.26
CA PHE A 260 -22.13 -14.37 28.29
C PHE A 260 -20.91 -14.66 29.18
N ALA A 261 -19.69 -14.60 28.63
CA ALA A 261 -18.45 -14.79 29.40
C ALA A 261 -18.21 -13.69 30.45
N GLY A 262 -18.77 -12.49 30.27
CA GLY A 262 -18.70 -11.39 31.24
C GLY A 262 -19.78 -11.40 32.33
N VAL A 263 -20.83 -12.21 32.17
CA VAL A 263 -22.02 -12.19 33.06
C VAL A 263 -22.07 -13.38 34.03
N ILE A 264 -21.32 -14.46 33.76
CA ILE A 264 -21.29 -15.65 34.62
C ILE A 264 -20.04 -15.58 35.53
N PRO A 265 -20.13 -15.77 36.85
CA PRO A 265 -18.96 -15.88 37.72
C PRO A 265 -18.19 -17.15 37.35
N VAL A 266 -17.07 -16.98 36.63
CA VAL A 266 -16.18 -18.07 36.22
C VAL A 266 -15.13 -18.31 37.32
N PRO A 267 -14.92 -19.55 37.81
CA PRO A 267 -13.87 -19.85 38.79
C PRO A 267 -12.47 -19.46 38.29
N GLU A 268 -11.60 -18.95 39.17
CA GLU A 268 -10.26 -18.43 38.85
C GLU A 268 -9.40 -19.23 37.86
N PRO A 269 -9.34 -20.59 37.88
CA PRO A 269 -8.52 -21.32 36.92
C PRO A 269 -8.97 -21.16 35.46
N PHE A 270 -10.25 -20.88 35.22
CA PHE A 270 -10.79 -20.69 33.87
C PHE A 270 -10.69 -19.24 33.38
N GLY A 271 -10.69 -18.26 34.29
CA GLY A 271 -10.45 -16.85 33.95
C GLY A 271 -9.07 -16.61 33.32
N GLN A 272 -8.08 -17.41 33.71
CA GLN A 272 -6.73 -17.37 33.10
C GLN A 272 -6.71 -17.95 31.68
N ILE A 273 -7.45 -19.04 31.42
CA ILE A 273 -7.56 -19.66 30.10
C ILE A 273 -8.28 -18.73 29.12
N ILE A 274 -9.35 -18.07 29.57
CA ILE A 274 -10.08 -17.08 28.76
C ILE A 274 -9.19 -15.88 28.46
N LYS A 275 -8.47 -15.32 29.45
CA LYS A 275 -7.50 -14.23 29.23
C LYS A 275 -6.38 -14.61 28.23
N PHE A 276 -5.97 -15.88 28.21
CA PHE A 276 -4.94 -16.37 27.29
C PHE A 276 -5.45 -16.62 25.87
N ALA A 277 -6.70 -17.08 25.74
CA ALA A 277 -7.31 -17.41 24.44
C ALA A 277 -7.95 -16.19 23.75
N MET A 278 -8.51 -15.24 24.51
CA MET A 278 -9.21 -14.06 23.99
C MET A 278 -8.37 -13.24 22.97
N PRO A 279 -7.11 -12.86 23.25
CA PRO A 279 -6.31 -12.11 22.27
C PRO A 279 -5.98 -12.92 21.02
N LYS A 280 -5.85 -14.25 21.11
CA LYS A 280 -5.65 -15.12 19.93
C LYS A 280 -6.91 -15.22 19.08
N ILE A 281 -8.09 -15.28 19.70
CA ILE A 281 -9.38 -15.33 19.01
C ILE A 281 -9.70 -13.95 18.38
N GLN A 282 -9.37 -12.85 19.08
CA GLN A 282 -9.45 -11.49 18.53
C GLN A 282 -8.54 -11.33 17.31
N LYS A 283 -7.29 -11.79 17.39
CA LYS A 283 -6.35 -11.77 16.26
C LYS A 283 -6.86 -12.58 15.05
N ILE A 284 -7.44 -13.76 15.28
CA ILE A 284 -8.06 -14.59 14.22
C ILE A 284 -9.33 -13.95 13.66
N ALA A 285 -10.09 -13.21 14.47
CA ALA A 285 -11.27 -12.47 14.04
C ALA A 285 -10.92 -11.20 13.27
N GLU A 286 -9.85 -10.50 13.66
CA GLU A 286 -9.28 -9.34 12.96
C GLU A 286 -8.66 -9.76 11.62
N GLU A 287 -7.94 -10.89 11.55
CA GLU A 287 -7.47 -11.50 10.30
C GLU A 287 -8.62 -11.90 9.36
N LYS A 288 -9.83 -12.10 9.88
CA LYS A 288 -11.02 -12.56 9.13
C LYS A 288 -12.02 -11.43 8.83
N ALA A 289 -11.89 -10.29 9.49
CA ALA A 289 -12.68 -9.07 9.26
C ALA A 289 -12.07 -8.17 8.16
N ILE A 290 -10.98 -8.62 7.54
CA ILE A 290 -10.37 -8.02 6.34
C ILE A 290 -11.40 -8.10 5.21
N ALA A 291 -11.97 -6.95 4.87
CA ALA A 291 -13.05 -6.77 3.91
C ALA A 291 -12.61 -7.10 2.48
N GLU A 292 -13.57 -7.61 1.70
CA GLU A 292 -13.59 -7.89 0.25
C GLU A 292 -12.34 -7.58 -0.58
N GLU A 293 -11.28 -8.33 -0.30
CA GLU A 293 -10.20 -8.61 -1.23
C GLU A 293 -10.76 -9.05 -2.60
N ILE A 294 -10.10 -8.64 -3.69
CA ILE A 294 -10.36 -9.18 -5.02
C ILE A 294 -10.04 -10.68 -4.99
N LYS A 295 -11.02 -11.51 -4.64
CA LYS A 295 -10.87 -12.97 -4.63
C LYS A 295 -10.93 -13.48 -6.06
N VAL A 296 -9.78 -13.50 -6.72
CA VAL A 296 -9.59 -14.16 -8.02
C VAL A 296 -8.91 -15.51 -7.78
N PRO A 297 -9.38 -16.60 -8.41
CA PRO A 297 -8.66 -17.87 -8.38
C PRO A 297 -7.33 -17.76 -9.14
N SER A 298 -6.33 -18.55 -8.74
CA SER A 298 -5.02 -18.55 -9.40
C SER A 298 -5.10 -18.91 -10.88
N ALA A 299 -4.11 -18.50 -11.67
CA ALA A 299 -4.08 -18.73 -13.12
C ALA A 299 -4.17 -20.22 -13.46
N SER A 300 -3.49 -21.09 -12.71
CA SER A 300 -3.55 -22.54 -12.89
C SER A 300 -4.92 -23.12 -12.54
N GLU A 301 -5.61 -22.59 -11.53
CA GLU A 301 -6.98 -22.99 -11.22
C GLU A 301 -7.96 -22.57 -12.31
N LEU A 302 -7.85 -21.34 -12.81
CA LEU A 302 -8.67 -20.83 -13.92
C LEU A 302 -8.48 -21.68 -15.19
N ARG A 303 -7.25 -22.09 -15.51
CA ARG A 303 -6.98 -22.99 -16.64
C ARG A 303 -7.57 -24.38 -16.43
N LYS A 304 -7.35 -24.99 -15.25
CA LYS A 304 -7.77 -26.39 -14.97
C LYS A 304 -9.27 -26.55 -14.76
N VAL A 305 -9.93 -25.58 -14.13
CA VAL A 305 -11.30 -25.68 -13.65
C VAL A 305 -12.27 -24.97 -14.58
N ALA A 306 -11.91 -23.76 -15.01
CA ALA A 306 -12.76 -22.90 -15.84
C ALA A 306 -12.39 -22.93 -17.33
N ASN A 307 -11.33 -23.63 -17.73
CA ASN A 307 -10.82 -23.69 -19.11
C ASN A 307 -10.58 -22.28 -19.69
N VAL A 308 -10.00 -21.40 -18.89
CA VAL A 308 -9.57 -20.05 -19.29
C VAL A 308 -8.12 -20.13 -19.76
N GLU A 309 -7.87 -19.68 -20.99
CA GLU A 309 -6.53 -19.50 -21.54
C GLU A 309 -6.12 -18.04 -21.38
N PHE A 310 -4.92 -17.81 -20.83
CA PHE A 310 -4.32 -16.48 -20.75
C PHE A 310 -3.57 -16.19 -22.05
N ARG A 311 -3.65 -14.97 -22.56
CA ARG A 311 -2.94 -14.54 -23.77
C ARG A 311 -2.43 -13.12 -23.61
N LEU A 312 -1.36 -12.80 -24.33
CA LEU A 312 -0.89 -11.43 -24.44
C LEU A 312 -1.94 -10.54 -25.12
N ALA A 313 -2.18 -9.35 -24.57
CA ALA A 313 -3.08 -8.37 -25.15
C ALA A 313 -2.58 -7.90 -26.54
N PRO A 314 -3.46 -7.80 -27.56
CA PRO A 314 -3.06 -7.36 -28.91
C PRO A 314 -2.45 -5.95 -28.94
N GLU A 315 -2.99 -5.04 -28.12
CA GLU A 315 -2.47 -3.70 -27.89
C GLU A 315 -1.72 -3.70 -26.56
N ASN A 316 -0.43 -3.99 -26.62
CA ASN A 316 0.43 -4.15 -25.44
C ASN A 316 0.91 -2.79 -24.90
N GLU A 317 -0.03 -1.91 -24.56
CA GLU A 317 0.24 -0.55 -24.08
C GLU A 317 -0.46 -0.29 -22.75
N GLY A 318 0.31 0.11 -21.74
CA GLY A 318 -0.17 0.35 -20.37
C GLY A 318 -0.91 -0.83 -19.74
N ILE A 319 -1.76 -0.52 -18.76
CA ILE A 319 -2.48 -1.55 -17.96
C ILE A 319 -3.98 -1.66 -18.28
N ARG A 320 -4.54 -0.75 -19.08
CA ARG A 320 -5.99 -0.68 -19.33
C ARG A 320 -6.54 -1.69 -20.34
N ASN A 321 -5.66 -2.39 -21.05
CA ASN A 321 -6.03 -3.29 -22.15
C ASN A 321 -6.33 -4.73 -21.71
N ILE A 322 -6.69 -4.90 -20.43
CA ILE A 322 -7.24 -6.14 -19.90
C ILE A 322 -8.64 -6.41 -20.45
N ASN A 323 -8.86 -7.62 -20.97
CA ASN A 323 -10.17 -8.02 -21.49
C ASN A 323 -10.41 -9.52 -21.31
N PHE A 324 -11.65 -9.89 -21.01
CA PHE A 324 -12.08 -11.27 -20.96
C PHE A 324 -13.14 -11.54 -22.02
N VAL A 325 -12.84 -12.49 -22.92
CA VAL A 325 -13.72 -12.85 -24.03
C VAL A 325 -14.28 -14.26 -23.80
N GLN A 326 -15.61 -14.34 -23.72
CA GLN A 326 -16.34 -15.60 -23.61
C GLN A 326 -16.96 -15.96 -24.96
N GLY A 327 -16.39 -16.95 -25.66
CA GLY A 327 -16.90 -17.49 -26.92
C GLY A 327 -16.89 -19.01 -26.93
N LYS A 328 -16.43 -19.61 -28.04
CA LYS A 328 -16.18 -21.07 -28.12
C LYS A 328 -15.08 -21.52 -27.15
N ALA A 329 -14.11 -20.65 -26.91
CA ALA A 329 -13.09 -20.75 -25.88
C ALA A 329 -13.13 -19.49 -25.01
N ARG A 330 -12.50 -19.54 -23.84
CA ARG A 330 -12.46 -18.44 -22.87
C ARG A 330 -11.06 -17.88 -22.82
N TYR A 331 -10.90 -16.61 -23.19
CA TYR A 331 -9.60 -15.96 -23.26
C TYR A 331 -9.54 -14.79 -22.28
N CYS A 332 -8.47 -14.73 -21.49
CA CYS A 332 -8.13 -13.58 -20.66
C CYS A 332 -6.88 -12.91 -21.26
N TYR A 333 -7.04 -11.69 -21.77
CA TYR A 333 -5.95 -10.92 -22.36
C TYR A 333 -5.32 -10.04 -21.30
N LEU A 334 -4.00 -10.17 -21.13
CA LEU A 334 -3.21 -9.39 -20.17
C LEU A 334 -2.07 -8.65 -20.88
N PRO A 335 -1.79 -7.39 -20.49
CA PRO A 335 -0.57 -6.70 -20.89
C PRO A 335 0.70 -7.42 -20.43
N LEU A 336 1.80 -7.19 -21.16
CA LEU A 336 3.13 -7.67 -20.83
C LEU A 336 3.62 -7.06 -19.51
N VAL A 337 4.23 -7.91 -18.69
CA VAL A 337 4.87 -7.55 -17.43
C VAL A 337 6.33 -8.00 -17.48
N THR A 338 7.25 -7.04 -17.41
CA THR A 338 8.69 -7.29 -17.41
C THR A 338 9.21 -7.21 -15.98
N LEU A 339 9.73 -8.31 -15.46
CA LEU A 339 10.15 -8.46 -14.07
C LEU A 339 11.66 -8.69 -13.95
N ASN A 340 12.32 -7.76 -13.25
CA ASN A 340 13.75 -7.79 -12.91
C ASN A 340 13.93 -7.65 -11.39
N SER A 341 15.18 -7.67 -10.90
CA SER A 341 15.50 -7.52 -9.48
C SER A 341 14.93 -6.27 -8.82
N ASP A 342 14.67 -5.24 -9.63
CA ASP A 342 14.29 -3.90 -9.18
C ASP A 342 12.77 -3.68 -9.22
N SER A 343 12.04 -4.59 -9.87
CA SER A 343 10.60 -4.47 -10.11
C SER A 343 9.78 -4.43 -8.83
N GLU A 344 10.22 -5.11 -7.76
CA GLU A 344 9.53 -5.02 -6.46
C GLU A 344 9.55 -3.59 -5.91
N THR A 345 10.70 -2.91 -6.00
CA THR A 345 10.87 -1.52 -5.57
C THR A 345 9.99 -0.59 -6.40
N VAL A 346 10.01 -0.74 -7.73
CA VAL A 346 9.20 0.09 -8.65
C VAL A 346 7.71 -0.07 -8.35
N LEU A 347 7.20 -1.31 -8.28
CA LEU A 347 5.79 -1.59 -8.03
C LEU A 347 5.33 -1.05 -6.67
N ARG A 348 6.11 -1.28 -5.61
CA ARG A 348 5.78 -0.78 -4.26
C ARG A 348 5.71 0.75 -4.21
N ASN A 349 6.64 1.45 -4.86
CA ASN A 349 6.61 2.92 -4.90
C ASN A 349 5.45 3.46 -5.72
N LEU A 350 5.15 2.88 -6.87
CA LEU A 350 4.01 3.31 -7.69
C LEU A 350 2.66 3.08 -6.97
N VAL A 351 2.48 1.92 -6.32
CA VAL A 351 1.28 1.63 -5.53
C VAL A 351 1.18 2.56 -4.32
N ALA A 352 2.29 2.82 -3.61
CA ALA A 352 2.30 3.77 -2.50
C ALA A 352 1.94 5.18 -2.97
N TYR A 353 2.49 5.62 -4.11
CA TYR A 353 2.19 6.92 -4.72
C TYR A 353 0.70 7.06 -5.04
N GLU A 354 0.12 6.11 -5.77
CA GLU A 354 -1.30 6.16 -6.13
C GLU A 354 -2.21 6.19 -4.89
N ASN A 355 -1.93 5.37 -3.87
CA ASN A 355 -2.72 5.33 -2.64
C ASN A 355 -2.62 6.61 -1.81
N LEU A 356 -1.47 7.29 -1.82
CA LEU A 356 -1.27 8.55 -1.09
C LEU A 356 -1.90 9.72 -1.85
N MET A 357 -1.76 9.78 -3.17
CA MET A 357 -2.47 10.75 -4.01
C MET A 357 -3.99 10.61 -3.88
N ALA A 358 -4.53 9.39 -3.91
CA ALA A 358 -5.96 9.14 -3.76
C ALA A 358 -6.52 9.55 -2.37
N LYS A 359 -5.68 9.56 -1.33
CA LYS A 359 -6.05 10.05 0.02
C LYS A 359 -5.93 11.56 0.15
N ASN A 360 -5.13 12.20 -0.69
CA ASN A 360 -4.94 13.63 -0.67
C ASN A 360 -6.18 14.32 -1.28
N SER A 361 -7.13 14.67 -0.40
CA SER A 361 -8.49 15.15 -0.71
C SER A 361 -8.60 16.42 -1.56
N PHE A 362 -7.47 16.97 -2.03
CA PHE A 362 -7.42 18.17 -2.88
C PHE A 362 -7.37 17.85 -4.38
N GLU A 363 -6.97 16.63 -4.78
CA GLU A 363 -6.98 16.21 -6.18
C GLU A 363 -8.04 15.14 -6.44
N CYS A 364 -9.22 15.60 -6.87
CA CYS A 364 -10.31 14.73 -7.31
C CYS A 364 -9.97 14.13 -8.69
N GLY A 365 -9.10 13.11 -8.76
CA GLY A 365 -8.77 12.51 -10.06
C GLY A 365 -7.91 11.25 -10.08
N TYR A 366 -7.23 10.89 -8.99
CA TYR A 366 -6.47 9.63 -8.92
C TYR A 366 -7.41 8.46 -8.62
N GLY A 367 -7.61 7.60 -9.63
CA GLY A 367 -8.22 6.28 -9.43
C GLY A 367 -7.23 5.32 -8.78
N LEU A 368 -7.73 4.19 -8.25
CA LEU A 368 -6.89 3.10 -7.76
C LEU A 368 -6.57 2.09 -8.88
N GLU A 369 -6.44 2.53 -10.13
CA GLU A 369 -6.38 1.64 -11.29
C GLU A 369 -5.13 0.76 -11.30
N LEU A 370 -3.99 1.32 -10.93
CA LEU A 370 -2.74 0.58 -10.84
C LEU A 370 -2.80 -0.41 -9.68
N THR A 371 -3.27 0.03 -8.52
CA THR A 371 -3.44 -0.79 -7.33
C THR A 371 -4.39 -1.95 -7.59
N GLU A 372 -5.53 -1.70 -8.25
CA GLU A 372 -6.48 -2.73 -8.70
C GLU A 372 -5.83 -3.77 -9.60
N TYR A 373 -4.99 -3.33 -10.54
CA TYR A 373 -4.29 -4.21 -11.46
C TYR A 373 -3.20 -5.04 -10.75
N VAL A 374 -2.42 -4.42 -9.86
CA VAL A 374 -1.42 -5.12 -9.06
C VAL A 374 -2.07 -6.13 -8.11
N ASP A 375 -3.16 -5.75 -7.43
CA ASP A 375 -3.94 -6.67 -6.58
C ASP A 375 -4.51 -7.84 -7.40
N PHE A 376 -4.95 -7.59 -8.64
CA PHE A 376 -5.37 -8.64 -9.56
C PHE A 376 -4.21 -9.59 -9.94
N LEU A 377 -3.02 -9.05 -10.23
CA LEU A 377 -1.82 -9.87 -10.50
C LEU A 377 -1.42 -10.70 -9.28
N CYS A 378 -1.43 -10.11 -8.08
CA CYS A 378 -1.22 -10.82 -6.82
C CYS A 378 -2.28 -11.92 -6.60
N GLY A 379 -3.50 -11.75 -7.12
CA GLY A 379 -4.56 -12.75 -7.04
C GLY A 379 -4.34 -13.95 -7.98
N ILE A 380 -3.88 -13.72 -9.20
CA ILE A 380 -3.69 -14.80 -10.20
C ILE A 380 -2.35 -15.54 -10.03
N ILE A 381 -1.34 -14.92 -9.43
CA ILE A 381 0.00 -15.51 -9.19
C ILE A 381 0.08 -15.99 -7.74
N ASP A 382 -0.18 -17.28 -7.52
CA ASP A 382 -0.12 -17.89 -6.18
C ASP A 382 1.08 -18.85 -6.03
N ASN A 383 1.42 -19.57 -7.09
CA ASN A 383 2.50 -20.57 -7.10
C ASN A 383 3.35 -20.51 -8.38
N ALA A 384 4.50 -21.20 -8.36
CA ALA A 384 5.44 -21.19 -9.49
C ALA A 384 4.85 -21.78 -10.79
N ASN A 385 3.82 -22.63 -10.72
CA ASN A 385 3.15 -23.09 -11.93
C ASN A 385 2.34 -21.97 -12.58
N ASP A 386 1.73 -21.06 -11.80
CA ASP A 386 1.03 -19.90 -12.35
C ASP A 386 1.98 -19.02 -13.16
N VAL A 387 3.19 -18.77 -12.63
CA VAL A 387 4.24 -18.01 -13.32
C VAL A 387 4.68 -18.71 -14.60
N LYS A 388 4.90 -20.03 -14.57
CA LYS A 388 5.24 -20.81 -15.78
C LYS A 388 4.19 -20.68 -16.87
N LEU A 389 2.91 -20.80 -16.50
CA LEU A 389 1.80 -20.67 -17.44
C LEU A 389 1.76 -19.27 -18.09
N LEU A 390 1.98 -18.22 -17.30
CA LEU A 390 2.00 -16.85 -17.81
C LEU A 390 3.24 -16.55 -18.66
N ARG A 391 4.38 -17.19 -18.36
CA ARG A 391 5.62 -17.08 -19.15
C ARG A 391 5.52 -17.83 -20.48
N GLU A 392 4.91 -19.02 -20.50
CA GLU A 392 4.64 -19.77 -21.74
C GLU A 392 3.84 -18.94 -22.76
N GLU A 393 2.92 -18.11 -22.27
CA GLU A 393 2.07 -17.22 -23.08
C GLU A 393 2.68 -15.82 -23.31
N ASN A 394 3.95 -15.62 -22.95
CA ASN A 394 4.70 -14.35 -23.06
C ASN A 394 4.07 -13.15 -22.33
N ILE A 395 3.25 -13.39 -21.31
CA ILE A 395 2.66 -12.32 -20.48
C ILE A 395 3.68 -11.84 -19.44
N ILE A 396 4.48 -12.74 -18.87
CA ILE A 396 5.56 -12.40 -17.96
C ILE A 396 6.90 -12.67 -18.64
N GLN A 397 7.75 -11.63 -18.69
CA GLN A 397 9.12 -11.69 -19.18
C GLN A 397 10.10 -11.15 -18.13
N GLY A 398 11.40 -11.34 -18.36
CA GLY A 398 12.47 -10.80 -17.53
C GLY A 398 13.32 -11.86 -16.86
N ASP A 399 14.24 -11.40 -16.00
CA ASP A 399 15.37 -12.18 -15.51
C ASP A 399 15.10 -12.90 -14.17
N LEU A 400 13.95 -12.61 -13.54
CA LEU A 400 13.60 -13.22 -12.25
C LEU A 400 13.17 -14.69 -12.37
N GLY A 401 13.59 -15.50 -11.40
CA GLY A 401 13.16 -16.89 -11.29
C GLY A 401 11.69 -17.03 -10.90
N ASP A 402 11.05 -18.16 -11.25
CA ASP A 402 9.62 -18.38 -11.00
C ASP A 402 9.25 -18.21 -9.52
N GLU A 403 10.08 -18.74 -8.62
CA GLU A 403 9.87 -18.65 -7.17
C GLU A 403 10.10 -17.24 -6.61
N GLU A 404 10.96 -16.46 -7.25
CA GLU A 404 11.22 -15.06 -6.86
C GLU A 404 10.03 -14.18 -7.26
N ILE A 405 9.45 -14.42 -8.43
CA ILE A 405 8.23 -13.72 -8.89
C ILE A 405 7.06 -14.01 -7.95
N VAL A 406 6.88 -15.26 -7.52
CA VAL A 406 5.85 -15.62 -6.53
C VAL A 406 6.09 -14.88 -5.21
N LYS A 407 7.33 -14.84 -4.72
CA LYS A 407 7.68 -14.10 -3.49
C LYS A 407 7.46 -12.60 -3.63
N LEU A 408 7.73 -12.03 -4.79
CA LEU A 408 7.53 -10.61 -5.08
C LEU A 408 6.04 -10.27 -4.95
N PHE A 409 5.16 -10.95 -5.69
CA PHE A 409 3.72 -10.63 -5.67
C PHE A 409 3.02 -11.02 -4.36
N ASN A 410 3.44 -12.12 -3.71
CA ASN A 410 2.94 -12.45 -2.37
C ASN A 410 3.49 -11.51 -1.29
N GLY A 411 4.63 -10.86 -1.55
CA GLY A 411 5.23 -9.87 -0.68
C GLY A 411 4.60 -8.49 -0.81
N ILE A 412 4.06 -8.13 -1.99
CA ILE A 412 3.31 -6.88 -2.17
C ILE A 412 1.95 -7.07 -1.49
N GLY A 413 1.79 -6.49 -0.30
CA GLY A 413 0.54 -6.57 0.47
C GLY A 413 -0.66 -6.08 -0.35
N ARG A 414 -1.74 -6.86 -0.36
CA ARG A 414 -2.99 -6.53 -1.04
C ARG A 414 -3.70 -5.37 -0.33
N THR A 415 -4.20 -4.40 -1.09
CA THR A 415 -4.75 -3.19 -0.47
C THR A 415 -6.19 -3.39 0.03
N ASN A 416 -6.50 -2.77 1.18
CA ASN A 416 -7.81 -2.84 1.83
C ASN A 416 -8.73 -1.66 1.47
N MET A 417 -8.39 -0.88 0.43
CA MET A 417 -9.15 0.33 0.07
C MET A 417 -10.37 -0.03 -0.77
N LYS A 418 -11.53 0.59 -0.46
CA LYS A 418 -12.75 0.41 -1.27
C LYS A 418 -12.51 0.97 -2.66
N MET A 419 -12.51 0.05 -3.62
CA MET A 419 -12.12 0.27 -5.02
C MET A 419 -13.15 1.10 -5.79
N SER A 420 -12.74 1.65 -6.93
CA SER A 420 -13.63 2.35 -7.86
C SER A 420 -14.80 1.45 -8.28
N VAL A 421 -15.99 2.02 -8.36
CA VAL A 421 -17.23 1.27 -8.62
C VAL A 421 -17.23 0.64 -10.03
N ASN A 422 -16.43 1.13 -10.99
CA ASN A 422 -16.62 0.86 -12.43
C ASN A 422 -15.39 0.48 -13.27
N SER A 423 -14.24 0.10 -12.68
CA SER A 423 -13.02 -0.18 -13.45
C SER A 423 -13.11 -1.40 -14.38
N LYS A 424 -12.33 -1.40 -15.47
CA LYS A 424 -12.22 -2.53 -16.42
C LYS A 424 -11.64 -3.78 -15.76
N VAL A 425 -10.66 -3.61 -14.87
CA VAL A 425 -10.06 -4.71 -14.09
C VAL A 425 -11.14 -5.39 -13.26
N LYS A 426 -11.94 -4.63 -12.50
CA LYS A 426 -13.02 -5.17 -11.67
C LYS A 426 -14.09 -5.89 -12.49
N LYS A 427 -14.47 -5.34 -13.66
CA LYS A 427 -15.40 -6.01 -14.59
C LYS A 427 -14.83 -7.35 -15.06
N THR A 428 -13.55 -7.38 -15.43
CA THR A 428 -12.86 -8.61 -15.85
C THR A 428 -12.80 -9.64 -14.73
N VAL A 429 -12.45 -9.21 -13.52
CA VAL A 429 -12.47 -10.07 -12.33
C VAL A 429 -13.86 -10.65 -12.09
N ALA A 430 -14.90 -9.82 -12.12
CA ALA A 430 -16.26 -10.27 -11.91
C ALA A 430 -16.68 -11.32 -12.94
N GLN A 431 -16.30 -11.15 -14.20
CA GLN A 431 -16.53 -12.13 -15.26
C GLN A 431 -15.76 -13.44 -15.02
N LEU A 432 -14.47 -13.37 -14.66
CA LEU A 432 -13.66 -14.55 -14.34
C LEU A 432 -14.25 -15.33 -13.17
N ASN A 433 -14.62 -14.63 -12.10
CA ASN A 433 -15.25 -15.21 -10.92
C ASN A 433 -16.61 -15.83 -11.26
N MET A 434 -17.44 -15.15 -12.06
CA MET A 434 -18.71 -15.70 -12.50
C MET A 434 -18.53 -17.02 -13.25
N VAL A 435 -17.55 -17.11 -14.15
CA VAL A 435 -17.26 -18.34 -14.90
C VAL A 435 -16.73 -19.44 -13.96
N TYR A 436 -15.78 -19.12 -13.10
CA TYR A 436 -15.23 -20.07 -12.13
C TYR A 436 -16.32 -20.64 -11.23
N GLU A 437 -17.17 -19.78 -10.67
CA GLU A 437 -18.30 -20.14 -9.82
C GLU A 437 -19.43 -20.87 -10.54
N SER A 438 -19.57 -20.65 -11.84
CA SER A 438 -20.53 -21.38 -12.65
C SER A 438 -20.14 -22.85 -12.87
N THR A 439 -18.86 -23.20 -12.63
CA THR A 439 -18.34 -24.55 -12.89
C THR A 439 -18.92 -25.56 -11.87
N PRO A 440 -19.48 -26.70 -12.32
CA PRO A 440 -20.09 -27.69 -11.43
C PRO A 440 -19.18 -28.17 -10.30
N ARG A 441 -17.89 -28.38 -10.58
CA ARG A 441 -16.89 -28.81 -9.58
C ARG A 441 -16.76 -27.80 -8.43
N VAL A 442 -16.73 -26.50 -8.74
CA VAL A 442 -16.63 -25.42 -7.73
C VAL A 442 -17.93 -25.31 -6.93
N ARG A 443 -19.09 -25.39 -7.59
CA ARG A 443 -20.38 -25.39 -6.90
C ARG A 443 -20.50 -26.53 -5.89
N VAL A 444 -20.09 -27.74 -6.27
CA VAL A 444 -20.09 -28.91 -5.37
C VAL A 444 -19.12 -28.69 -4.20
N ARG A 445 -17.89 -28.25 -4.47
CA ARG A 445 -16.90 -27.92 -3.43
C ARG A 445 -17.44 -26.89 -2.44
N ARG A 446 -18.00 -25.78 -2.91
CA ARG A 446 -18.60 -24.75 -2.04
C ARG A 446 -19.78 -25.27 -1.24
N MET A 447 -20.63 -26.12 -1.82
CA MET A 447 -21.71 -26.76 -1.07
C MET A 447 -21.17 -27.66 0.05
N ILE A 448 -20.10 -28.42 -0.20
CA ILE A 448 -19.42 -29.24 0.81
C ILE A 448 -18.80 -28.34 1.89
N GLU A 449 -18.07 -27.29 1.52
CA GLU A 449 -17.47 -26.35 2.49
C GLU A 449 -18.52 -25.62 3.32
N LYS A 450 -19.69 -25.30 2.75
CA LYS A 450 -20.81 -24.69 3.48
C LYS A 450 -21.39 -25.68 4.49
N ARG A 451 -21.55 -26.95 4.09
CA ARG A 451 -22.00 -28.03 5.00
C ARG A 451 -20.97 -28.32 6.09
N PHE A 452 -19.68 -28.36 5.76
CA PHE A 452 -18.59 -28.58 6.70
C PHE A 452 -18.48 -27.45 7.73
N ARG A 453 -18.59 -26.19 7.29
CA ARG A 453 -18.63 -25.03 8.19
C ARG A 453 -19.86 -25.07 9.11
N ALA A 454 -21.04 -25.41 8.58
CA ALA A 454 -22.24 -25.57 9.39
C ALA A 454 -22.08 -26.69 10.43
N SER A 455 -21.50 -27.84 10.05
CA SER A 455 -21.23 -28.94 10.97
C SER A 455 -20.14 -28.60 11.99
N ALA A 456 -19.10 -27.85 11.62
CA ALA A 456 -18.04 -27.43 12.55
C ALA A 456 -18.58 -26.48 13.62
N MET A 457 -19.45 -25.54 13.23
CA MET A 457 -20.17 -24.68 14.19
C MET A 457 -21.08 -25.50 15.11
N PHE A 458 -21.75 -26.51 14.56
CA PHE A 458 -22.60 -27.42 15.34
C PHE A 458 -21.79 -28.29 16.32
N ILE A 459 -20.63 -28.82 15.89
CA ILE A 459 -19.71 -29.59 16.75
C ILE A 459 -19.15 -28.70 17.86
N ALA A 460 -18.72 -27.47 17.55
CA ALA A 460 -18.24 -26.51 18.54
C ALA A 460 -19.33 -26.18 19.58
N PHE A 461 -20.58 -26.01 19.14
CA PHE A 461 -21.73 -25.83 20.03
C PHE A 461 -21.97 -27.04 20.93
N LEU A 462 -21.91 -28.27 20.40
CA LEU A 462 -22.06 -29.48 21.21
C LEU A 462 -20.96 -29.62 22.26
N LEU A 463 -19.71 -29.34 21.90
CA LEU A 463 -18.58 -29.37 22.83
C LEU A 463 -18.74 -28.32 23.94
N PHE A 464 -19.25 -27.14 23.60
CA PHE A 464 -19.56 -26.11 24.59
C PHE A 464 -20.64 -26.55 25.58
N VAL A 465 -21.77 -27.09 25.09
CA VAL A 465 -22.85 -27.60 25.94
C VAL A 465 -22.36 -28.73 26.84
N ALA A 466 -21.58 -29.68 26.29
CA ALA A 466 -21.00 -30.77 27.07
C ALA A 466 -20.06 -30.26 28.17
N GLY A 467 -19.25 -29.23 27.88
CA GLY A 467 -18.40 -28.57 28.86
C GLY A 467 -19.19 -27.94 30.01
N VAL A 468 -20.29 -27.24 29.69
CA VAL A 468 -21.18 -26.64 30.71
C VAL A 468 -21.82 -27.73 31.59
N VAL A 469 -22.34 -28.80 30.99
CA VAL A 469 -22.94 -29.92 31.74
C VAL A 469 -21.90 -30.58 32.65
N PHE A 470 -20.68 -30.80 32.15
CA PHE A 470 -19.58 -31.35 32.93
C PHE A 470 -19.23 -30.43 34.12
N LEU A 471 -19.17 -29.11 33.91
CA LEU A 471 -18.92 -28.12 34.98
C LEU A 471 -20.03 -28.12 36.03
N VAL A 472 -21.30 -28.20 35.63
CA VAL A 472 -22.45 -28.31 36.56
C VAL A 472 -22.37 -29.61 37.35
N ARG A 473 -21.97 -30.72 36.72
CA ARG A 473 -21.82 -32.04 37.36
C ARG A 473 -20.62 -32.09 38.31
N MET A 474 -19.54 -31.38 37.99
CA MET A 474 -18.31 -31.26 38.78
C MET A 474 -18.43 -30.24 39.92
N ASN A 475 -19.47 -29.39 39.90
CA ASN A 475 -19.67 -28.39 40.94
C ASN A 475 -19.98 -29.09 42.29
N PRO A 476 -19.11 -28.96 43.30
CA PRO A 476 -19.19 -29.75 44.54
C PRO A 476 -20.46 -29.48 45.38
N TRP A 477 -21.24 -28.45 45.03
CA TRP A 477 -22.51 -28.13 45.68
C TRP A 477 -23.53 -29.27 45.65
N HIS A 478 -23.58 -30.08 44.60
CA HIS A 478 -24.50 -31.23 44.57
C HIS A 478 -24.07 -32.33 45.56
N MET A 479 -22.77 -32.54 45.75
CA MET A 479 -22.23 -33.47 46.75
C MET A 479 -22.37 -32.92 48.18
N VAL A 480 -22.24 -31.60 48.36
CA VAL A 480 -22.46 -30.92 49.64
C VAL A 480 -23.95 -30.91 50.02
N LEU A 481 -24.87 -30.72 49.07
CA LEU A 481 -26.31 -30.81 49.29
C LEU A 481 -26.71 -32.25 49.66
N VAL A 482 -26.18 -33.27 48.98
CA VAL A 482 -26.41 -34.67 49.34
C VAL A 482 -25.87 -35.00 50.74
N ARG A 483 -24.70 -34.46 51.11
CA ARG A 483 -24.15 -34.62 52.47
C ARG A 483 -24.97 -33.86 53.53
N LEU A 484 -25.46 -32.67 53.23
CA LEU A 484 -26.32 -31.87 54.12
C LEU A 484 -27.72 -32.48 54.28
N VAL A 485 -28.30 -33.00 53.20
CA VAL A 485 -29.59 -33.70 53.23
C VAL A 485 -29.45 -35.02 53.99
N ARG A 486 -28.38 -35.79 53.77
CA ARG A 486 -28.08 -37.01 54.55
C ARG A 486 -27.86 -36.69 56.03
N ALA A 487 -27.09 -35.66 56.35
CA ALA A 487 -26.85 -35.23 57.74
C ALA A 487 -28.11 -34.67 58.43
N LYS A 488 -29.04 -34.06 57.69
CA LYS A 488 -30.36 -33.66 58.21
C LYS A 488 -31.30 -34.85 58.37
N LEU A 489 -31.31 -35.81 57.46
CA LEU A 489 -32.08 -37.06 57.59
C LEU A 489 -31.61 -37.89 58.78
N ASP A 490 -30.30 -38.05 58.97
CA ASP A 490 -29.73 -38.76 60.12
C ASP A 490 -30.06 -38.04 61.44
N ARG A 491 -30.06 -36.69 61.45
CA ARG A 491 -30.50 -35.90 62.61
C ARG A 491 -31.99 -36.01 62.88
N VAL A 492 -32.84 -36.06 61.86
CA VAL A 492 -34.29 -36.27 62.02
C VAL A 492 -34.58 -37.69 62.52
N LEU A 493 -33.86 -38.71 62.02
CA LEU A 493 -33.93 -40.08 62.52
C LEU A 493 -33.44 -40.22 63.97
N LEU A 494 -32.50 -39.39 64.41
CA LEU A 494 -32.07 -39.31 65.81
C LEU A 494 -33.02 -38.50 66.71
N PHE A 495 -33.73 -37.51 66.16
CA PHE A 495 -34.69 -36.68 66.91
C PHE A 495 -36.08 -37.33 67.05
N VAL A 496 -36.49 -38.11 66.05
CA VAL A 496 -37.67 -38.99 66.12
C VAL A 496 -37.21 -40.29 66.79
N GLY A 497 -37.13 -40.26 68.13
CA GLY A 497 -36.61 -41.34 68.96
C GLY A 497 -37.26 -42.70 68.68
N LEU A 498 -36.67 -43.45 67.75
CA LEU A 498 -36.85 -44.89 67.58
C LEU A 498 -35.51 -45.56 67.88
N LYS A 499 -35.12 -45.50 69.15
CA LYS A 499 -34.34 -46.58 69.77
C LYS A 499 -35.25 -47.32 70.73
N GLY A 500 -35.76 -48.45 70.28
CA GLY A 500 -36.32 -49.50 71.11
C GLY A 500 -36.10 -50.85 70.41
N PRO A 501 -35.73 -51.91 71.14
CA PRO A 501 -34.87 -52.99 70.66
C PRO A 501 -35.66 -54.22 70.19
N ILE A 502 -34.93 -55.29 69.82
CA ILE A 502 -35.25 -56.74 69.90
C ILE A 502 -35.13 -57.46 68.56
N GLY A 503 -34.37 -58.57 68.56
CA GLY A 503 -34.81 -59.79 67.87
C GLY A 503 -33.80 -60.43 66.93
N ILE A 504 -33.13 -61.46 67.43
CA ILE A 504 -32.32 -62.45 66.71
C ILE A 504 -33.19 -63.22 65.69
N ALA A 505 -32.69 -63.39 64.46
CA ALA A 505 -32.67 -64.61 63.61
C ALA A 505 -32.54 -64.23 62.13
#